data_AF-I7J1E4-F1
#
_entry.id   AF-I7J1E4-F1
#
_cell.length_a   1.000
_cell.length_b   1.000
_cell.length_c   1.000
_cell.angle_alpha   90.00
_cell.angle_beta   90.00
_cell.angle_gamma   90.00
#
_symmetry.space_group_name_H-M   'P 1'
#
loop_
_entity.id
_entity.type
_entity.pdbx_description
1 polymer ?
#
loop_
_entity_poly.entity_id
_entity_poly.type
_entity_poly.pdbx_seq_one_letter_code
_entity_poly.pdbx_strand_id
1 'polypeptide(L)'
;MVKKLNTIVDCNRALMGSEIKILEIGNRKAYNDTAKAKADVKEFPTFVRAQIVEDPTGLNTDAEFQLKLRNADNVEVGERLTIDHGGYKVVGGQLRFWSNKTTYNGKEWIFTNVAVKGDHIDAWR
;
A
#
# COMPACT_ATOMS: atom_id res chain seq x y z
N MET A 1 -19.48 18.68 -13.40
CA MET A 1 -18.60 18.72 -12.20
C MET A 1 -17.98 17.34 -12.05
N VAL A 2 -16.67 17.17 -12.28
CA VAL A 2 -16.02 15.85 -12.17
C VAL A 2 -16.00 15.47 -10.68
N LYS A 3 -16.69 14.38 -10.33
CA LYS A 3 -16.68 13.87 -8.95
C LYS A 3 -15.23 13.52 -8.59
N LYS A 4 -14.73 14.05 -7.46
CA LYS A 4 -13.43 13.64 -6.91
C LYS A 4 -13.50 12.13 -6.65
N LEU A 5 -12.65 11.36 -7.32
CA LEU A 5 -12.49 9.94 -7.03
C LEU A 5 -11.91 9.81 -5.62
N ASN A 6 -12.58 9.06 -4.78
CA ASN A 6 -12.09 8.63 -3.46
C ASN A 6 -12.66 7.24 -3.22
N THR A 7 -11.90 6.23 -3.60
CA THR A 7 -12.35 4.83 -3.61
C THR A 7 -11.42 4.02 -2.72
N ILE A 8 -12.01 3.07 -1.99
CA ILE A 8 -11.29 2.10 -1.18
C ILE A 8 -11.55 0.73 -1.79
N VAL A 9 -10.49 -0.02 -2.05
CA VAL A 9 -10.53 -1.39 -2.55
C VAL A 9 -9.81 -2.29 -1.54
N ASP A 10 -10.23 -3.54 -1.44
CA ASP A 10 -9.52 -4.54 -0.65
C ASP A 10 -8.12 -4.78 -1.25
N CYS A 11 -7.08 -4.61 -0.42
CA CYS A 11 -5.70 -4.80 -0.84
C CYS A 11 -5.40 -6.25 -1.22
N ASN A 12 -5.94 -7.21 -0.48
CA ASN A 12 -5.67 -8.63 -0.69
C ASN A 12 -6.28 -9.10 -2.01
N ARG A 13 -7.43 -8.54 -2.40
CA ARG A 13 -8.03 -8.82 -3.71
C ARG A 13 -7.16 -8.32 -4.86
N ALA A 14 -6.50 -7.18 -4.69
CA ALA A 14 -5.64 -6.60 -5.73
C ALA A 14 -4.29 -7.32 -5.86
N LEU A 15 -3.79 -7.92 -4.77
CA LEU A 15 -2.52 -8.67 -4.74
C LEU A 15 -2.73 -10.19 -4.81
N MET A 16 -3.95 -10.65 -5.06
CA MET A 16 -4.30 -12.07 -4.97
C MET A 16 -3.44 -12.91 -5.92
N GLY A 17 -2.74 -13.89 -5.37
CA GLY A 17 -1.82 -14.79 -6.07
C GLY A 17 -0.43 -14.20 -6.33
N SER A 18 -0.15 -12.94 -5.95
CA SER A 18 1.16 -12.34 -6.13
C SER A 18 2.15 -12.83 -5.06
N GLU A 19 3.38 -13.13 -5.47
CA GLU A 19 4.52 -13.28 -4.55
C GLU A 19 5.19 -11.92 -4.36
N ILE A 20 5.38 -11.54 -3.10
CA ILE A 20 6.09 -10.33 -2.73
C ILE A 20 7.36 -10.66 -1.93
N LYS A 21 8.40 -9.85 -2.11
CA LYS A 21 9.61 -9.88 -1.29
C LYS A 21 9.69 -8.62 -0.45
N ILE A 22 9.92 -8.77 0.84
CA ILE A 22 10.13 -7.64 1.75
C ILE A 22 11.52 -7.06 1.53
N LEU A 23 11.59 -5.77 1.20
CA LEU A 23 12.84 -5.06 0.94
C LEU A 23 13.30 -4.25 2.14
N GLU A 24 12.37 -3.61 2.85
CA GLU A 24 12.68 -2.68 3.93
C GLU A 24 11.52 -2.61 4.92
N ILE A 25 11.83 -2.52 6.21
CA ILE A 25 10.88 -2.25 7.27
C ILE A 25 11.39 -1.05 8.06
N GLY A 26 10.53 -0.09 8.37
CA GLY A 26 10.96 1.08 9.13
C GLY A 26 9.82 1.88 9.75
N ASN A 27 10.23 2.85 10.58
CA ASN A 27 9.31 3.77 11.22
C ASN A 27 8.97 4.93 10.29
N ARG A 28 7.68 5.24 10.18
CA ARG A 28 7.17 6.35 9.40
C ARG A 28 7.37 7.67 10.16
N LYS A 29 7.66 8.72 9.40
CA LYS A 29 7.65 10.11 9.88
C LYS A 29 6.60 10.90 9.10
N ALA A 30 5.98 11.87 9.76
CA ALA A 30 5.04 12.76 9.07
C ALA A 30 5.83 13.62 8.08
N TYR A 31 5.44 13.57 6.81
CA TYR A 31 6.12 14.30 5.74
C TYR A 31 5.93 15.83 5.85
N ASN A 32 4.88 16.26 6.53
CA ASN A 32 4.60 17.65 6.81
C ASN A 32 3.95 17.81 8.19
N ASP A 33 3.92 19.04 8.70
CA ASP A 33 3.46 19.31 10.07
C ASP A 33 1.93 19.29 10.25
N THR A 34 1.18 18.85 9.22
CA THR A 34 -0.27 18.88 9.26
C THR A 34 -0.84 17.88 10.26
N ALA A 35 -1.91 18.26 10.97
CA ALA A 35 -2.60 17.38 11.91
C ALA A 35 -3.03 16.05 11.26
N LYS A 36 -3.45 16.09 9.99
CA LYS A 36 -3.83 14.89 9.22
C LYS A 36 -2.65 13.96 8.98
N ALA A 37 -1.47 14.47 8.59
CA ALA A 37 -0.30 13.63 8.37
C ALA A 37 0.23 13.04 9.67
N LYS A 38 0.24 13.83 10.76
CA LYS A 38 0.59 13.35 12.11
C LYS A 38 -0.35 12.25 12.58
N ALA A 39 -1.66 12.41 12.39
CA ALA A 39 -2.64 11.38 12.72
C ALA A 39 -2.44 10.10 11.87
N ASP A 40 -2.17 10.23 10.58
CA ASP A 40 -1.90 9.09 9.68
C ASP A 40 -0.67 8.27 10.09
N VAL A 41 0.36 8.93 10.60
CA VAL A 41 1.57 8.27 11.11
C VAL A 41 1.35 7.70 12.51
N LYS A 42 0.59 8.38 13.38
CA LYS A 42 0.21 7.83 14.68
C LYS A 42 -0.63 6.56 14.53
N GLU A 43 -1.53 6.54 13.55
CA GLU A 43 -2.40 5.40 13.30
C GLU A 43 -1.65 4.22 12.65
N PHE A 44 -0.77 4.51 11.69
CA PHE A 44 0.04 3.52 10.97
C PHE A 44 1.52 3.91 11.09
N PRO A 45 2.18 3.61 12.21
CA PRO A 45 3.54 4.08 12.50
C PRO A 45 4.62 3.36 11.69
N THR A 46 4.33 2.21 11.11
CA THR A 46 5.34 1.38 10.43
C THR A 46 5.12 1.40 8.93
N PHE A 47 6.20 1.27 8.16
CA PHE A 47 6.12 0.95 6.75
C PHE A 47 6.85 -0.35 6.43
N VAL A 48 6.34 -1.03 5.42
CA VAL A 48 6.97 -2.18 4.79
C VAL A 48 7.09 -1.87 3.30
N ARG A 49 8.30 -1.81 2.77
CA ARG A 49 8.56 -1.73 1.33
C ARG A 49 8.69 -3.14 0.79
N ALA A 50 7.92 -3.45 -0.24
CA ALA A 50 7.91 -4.76 -0.87
C ALA A 50 8.07 -4.62 -2.39
N GLN A 51 8.66 -5.65 -2.99
CA GLN A 51 8.73 -5.84 -4.43
C GLN A 51 7.82 -6.99 -4.83
N ILE A 52 7.09 -6.84 -5.94
CA ILE A 52 6.36 -7.95 -6.54
C ILE A 52 7.35 -8.80 -7.32
N VAL A 53 7.57 -10.04 -6.87
CA VAL A 53 8.47 -11.01 -7.50
C VAL A 53 7.74 -11.77 -8.59
N GLU A 54 6.48 -12.12 -8.34
CA GLU A 54 5.62 -12.80 -9.29
C GLU A 54 4.22 -12.17 -9.26
N ASP A 55 3.73 -11.74 -10.42
CA ASP A 55 2.37 -11.25 -10.63
C ASP A 55 1.67 -12.19 -11.63
N PRO A 56 0.55 -12.83 -11.26
CA PRO A 56 -0.21 -13.68 -12.17
C PRO A 56 -0.68 -12.97 -13.45
N THR A 57 -0.81 -11.64 -13.42
CA THR A 57 -1.19 -10.85 -14.59
C THR A 57 0.01 -10.50 -15.49
N GLY A 58 1.23 -10.63 -14.98
CA GLY A 58 2.48 -10.26 -15.65
C GLY A 58 2.69 -8.74 -15.80
N LEU A 59 1.84 -7.90 -15.22
CA LEU A 59 1.87 -6.45 -15.43
C LEU A 59 2.74 -5.70 -14.41
N ASN A 60 2.82 -6.20 -13.17
CA ASN A 60 3.45 -5.49 -12.07
C ASN A 60 4.69 -6.23 -11.52
N THR A 61 5.20 -7.25 -12.20
CA THR A 61 6.47 -7.89 -11.83
C THR A 61 7.58 -6.84 -11.73
N ASP A 62 8.44 -6.97 -10.72
CA ASP A 62 9.49 -6.04 -10.31
C ASP A 62 9.00 -4.69 -9.76
N ALA A 63 7.70 -4.41 -9.77
CA ALA A 63 7.17 -3.18 -9.19
C ALA A 63 7.36 -3.17 -7.68
N GLU A 64 7.77 -2.02 -7.17
CA GLU A 64 7.90 -1.79 -5.74
C GLU A 64 6.76 -0.93 -5.21
N PHE A 65 6.32 -1.24 -4.01
CA PHE A 65 5.31 -0.47 -3.31
C PHE A 65 5.58 -0.45 -1.81
N GLN A 66 4.93 0.50 -1.13
CA GLN A 66 5.08 0.68 0.30
C GLN A 66 3.71 0.53 0.99
N LEU A 67 3.65 -0.39 1.94
CA LEU A 67 2.53 -0.58 2.85
C LEU A 67 2.71 0.28 4.09
N LYS A 68 1.64 0.91 4.55
CA LYS A 68 1.57 1.59 5.86
C LYS A 68 0.85 0.67 6.83
N LEU A 69 1.54 0.20 7.87
CA LEU A 69 1.00 -0.79 8.80
C LEU A 69 0.92 -0.24 10.21
N ARG A 70 0.02 -0.81 11.03
CA ARG A 70 0.02 -0.59 12.48
C ARG A 70 1.22 -1.27 13.14
N ASN A 71 1.55 -2.46 12.64
CA ASN A 71 2.68 -3.26 13.08
C ASN A 71 3.29 -4.05 11.90
N ALA A 72 4.57 -4.39 11.98
CA ALA A 72 5.27 -5.26 11.03
C ALA A 72 6.11 -6.36 11.71
N ASP A 73 5.88 -6.67 12.99
CA ASP A 73 6.69 -7.66 13.73
C ASP A 73 6.63 -9.09 13.16
N ASN A 74 5.62 -9.41 12.35
CA ASN A 74 5.39 -10.74 11.79
C ASN A 74 6.08 -10.98 10.44
N VAL A 75 6.88 -10.04 9.95
CA VAL A 75 7.60 -10.17 8.68
C VAL A 75 9.03 -9.69 8.81
N GLU A 76 9.92 -10.27 8.01
CA GLU A 76 11.34 -9.94 8.02
C GLU A 76 11.84 -9.44 6.65
N VAL A 77 12.87 -8.59 6.66
CA VAL A 77 13.52 -8.15 5.42
C VAL A 77 14.15 -9.34 4.71
N GLY A 78 13.85 -9.48 3.41
CA GLY A 78 14.29 -10.59 2.57
C GLY A 78 13.27 -11.72 2.47
N GLU A 79 12.26 -11.77 3.36
CA GLU A 79 11.20 -12.77 3.34
C GLU A 79 10.37 -12.67 2.05
N ARG A 80 9.92 -13.83 1.55
CA ARG A 80 9.05 -13.98 0.38
C ARG A 80 7.73 -14.55 0.81
N LEU A 81 6.64 -13.92 0.38
CA LEU A 81 5.29 -14.19 0.85
C LEU A 81 4.35 -14.22 -0.36
N THR A 82 3.53 -15.26 -0.48
CA THR A 82 2.44 -15.29 -1.46
C THR A 82 1.16 -14.78 -0.81
N ILE A 83 0.51 -13.79 -1.43
CA ILE A 83 -0.76 -13.25 -0.95
C ILE A 83 -1.91 -14.08 -1.52
N ASP A 84 -2.35 -15.09 -0.80
CA ASP A 84 -3.49 -15.93 -1.17
C ASP A 84 -4.12 -16.62 0.05
N HIS A 85 -5.21 -17.37 -0.18
CA HIS A 85 -5.93 -18.09 0.87
C HIS A 85 -5.13 -19.18 1.59
N GLY A 86 -4.01 -19.64 1.02
CA GLY A 86 -3.11 -20.64 1.61
C GLY A 86 -1.87 -20.06 2.30
N GLY A 87 -1.49 -18.83 1.93
CA GLY A 87 -0.32 -18.11 2.41
C GLY A 87 -0.71 -16.94 3.33
N TYR A 88 -0.38 -15.73 2.90
CA TYR A 88 -0.45 -14.52 3.73
C TYR A 88 -1.53 -13.54 3.25
N LYS A 89 -1.92 -12.63 4.14
CA LYS A 89 -2.78 -11.47 3.88
C LYS A 89 -2.26 -10.24 4.57
N VAL A 90 -2.61 -9.08 4.02
CA VAL A 90 -2.57 -7.81 4.74
C VAL A 90 -3.87 -7.72 5.56
N VAL A 91 -3.78 -7.94 6.87
CA VAL A 91 -4.93 -7.85 7.78
C VAL A 91 -5.48 -6.42 7.77
N GLY A 92 -6.78 -6.26 7.55
CA GLY A 92 -7.40 -4.94 7.37
C GLY A 92 -6.91 -4.18 6.13
N GLY A 93 -6.32 -4.89 5.16
CA GLY A 93 -5.66 -4.32 3.99
C GLY A 93 -6.58 -3.51 3.08
N GLN A 94 -6.23 -2.25 2.86
CA GLN A 94 -6.97 -1.30 2.02
C GLN A 94 -6.05 -0.60 1.03
N LEU A 95 -6.48 -0.54 -0.22
CA LEU A 95 -5.96 0.34 -1.26
C LEU A 95 -6.87 1.55 -1.39
N ARG A 96 -6.36 2.72 -0.99
CA ARG A 96 -7.10 3.97 -1.09
C ARG A 96 -6.60 4.79 -2.27
N PHE A 97 -7.51 5.06 -3.19
CA PHE A 97 -7.27 5.92 -4.34
C PHE A 97 -7.91 7.28 -4.12
N TRP A 98 -7.20 8.35 -4.46
CA TRP A 98 -7.80 9.68 -4.55
C TRP A 98 -7.21 10.48 -5.70
N SER A 99 -8.07 11.22 -6.40
CA SER A 99 -7.64 12.04 -7.53
C SER A 99 -7.71 13.52 -7.19
N ASN A 100 -6.64 14.23 -7.52
CA ASN A 100 -6.58 15.68 -7.44
C ASN A 100 -6.54 16.25 -8.86
N LYS A 101 -7.39 17.24 -9.11
CA LYS A 101 -7.34 18.03 -10.33
C LYS A 101 -6.34 19.16 -10.12
N THR A 102 -5.45 19.37 -11.07
CA THR A 102 -4.54 20.52 -11.09
C THR A 102 -4.40 21.04 -12.51
N THR A 103 -3.92 22.27 -12.64
CA THR A 103 -3.62 22.89 -13.94
C THR A 103 -2.12 23.03 -14.08
N TYR A 104 -1.55 22.45 -15.12
CA TYR A 104 -0.12 22.53 -15.44
C TYR A 104 0.04 22.93 -16.91
N ASN A 105 0.79 24.01 -17.15
CA ASN A 105 0.97 24.63 -18.47
C ASN A 105 -0.35 24.92 -19.21
N GLY A 106 -1.36 25.45 -18.49
CA GLY A 106 -2.67 25.77 -19.05
C GLY A 106 -3.55 24.56 -19.41
N LYS A 107 -3.08 23.33 -19.17
CA LYS A 107 -3.85 22.09 -19.37
C LYS A 107 -4.31 21.52 -18.04
N GLU A 108 -5.51 20.95 -18.02
CA GLU A 108 -6.05 20.27 -16.86
C GLU A 108 -5.50 18.84 -16.77
N TRP A 109 -4.99 18.48 -15.61
CA TRP A 109 -4.49 17.15 -15.30
C TRP A 109 -5.26 16.57 -14.11
N ILE A 110 -5.49 15.26 -14.15
CA ILE A 110 -6.03 14.50 -13.03
C ILE A 110 -4.94 13.52 -12.60
N PHE A 111 -4.39 13.74 -11.41
CA PHE A 111 -3.41 12.84 -10.82
C PHE A 111 -4.10 11.97 -9.77
N THR A 112 -4.06 10.66 -9.97
CA THR A 112 -4.55 9.67 -9.00
C THR A 112 -3.40 9.21 -8.13
N ASN A 113 -3.57 9.34 -6.83
CA ASN A 113 -2.66 8.84 -5.83
C ASN A 113 -3.22 7.54 -5.27
N VAL A 114 -2.33 6.65 -4.82
CA VAL A 114 -2.67 5.42 -4.14
C VAL A 114 -1.95 5.35 -2.80
N ALA A 115 -2.61 4.78 -1.79
CA ALA A 115 -1.98 4.42 -0.54
C ALA A 115 -2.44 3.03 -0.12
N VAL A 116 -1.49 2.17 0.22
CA VAL A 116 -1.75 0.86 0.81
C VAL A 116 -1.66 0.98 2.32
N LYS A 117 -2.69 0.51 3.02
CA LYS A 117 -2.78 0.54 4.48
C LYS A 117 -3.26 -0.80 5.03
N GLY A 118 -2.84 -1.16 6.23
CA GLY A 118 -3.33 -2.35 6.92
C GLY A 118 -2.91 -2.34 8.38
N ASP A 119 -3.31 -3.38 9.10
CA ASP A 119 -2.92 -3.57 10.49
C ASP A 119 -1.54 -4.22 10.56
N HIS A 120 -1.36 -5.36 9.90
CA HIS A 120 -0.10 -6.12 9.80
C HIS A 120 -0.20 -7.12 8.64
N ILE A 121 0.87 -7.85 8.36
CA ILE A 121 0.85 -9.01 7.45
C ILE A 121 0.83 -10.27 8.31
N ASP A 122 -0.03 -11.22 7.98
CA ASP A 122 -0.15 -12.49 8.71
C ASP A 122 -0.65 -13.60 7.80
N ALA A 123 -0.58 -14.85 8.26
CA ALA A 123 -1.20 -15.98 7.59
C ALA A 123 -2.71 -15.75 7.37
N TRP A 124 -3.25 -16.30 6.28
CA TRP A 124 -4.66 -16.12 5.94
C TRP A 124 -5.63 -16.78 6.94
N ARG A 125 -5.13 -17.73 7.73
CA ARG A 125 -5.90 -18.59 8.65
C ARG A 125 -6.62 -17.83 9.77
#